data_AF-A0A519VB78-F1
#
_entry.id   AF-A0A519VB78-F1
#
_cell.length_a   1.000
_cell.length_b   1.000
_cell.length_c   1.000
_cell.angle_alpha   90.00
_cell.angle_beta   90.00
_cell.angle_gamma   90.00
#
_symmetry.space_group_name_H-M   'P 1'
#
loop_
_entity.id
_entity.type
_entity.pdbx_description
1 polymer ?
#
loop_
_entity_poly.entity_id
_entity_poly.type
_entity_poly.pdbx_seq_one_letter_code
_entity_poly.pdbx_strand_id
1 'polypeptide(L)'
;MKKLLSIAIVLCTMSCSIMGYSTPKYTIGMTEQEFVKLNKSPQKVLADNTGLSIYRTSNGLQSMYAFFAFDRGKLIRFEEGSNADDYKFIRL
;
A
#
# COMPACT_ATOMS: atom_id res chain seq x y z
N MET A 1 40.39 -16.65 34.86
CA MET A 1 38.92 -16.71 34.67
C MET A 1 38.29 -15.38 35.03
N LYS A 2 37.85 -14.59 34.04
CA LYS A 2 36.78 -13.57 34.14
C LYS A 2 36.57 -12.93 32.74
N LYS A 3 35.47 -13.36 32.12
CA LYS A 3 34.51 -12.58 31.33
C LYS A 3 35.02 -11.96 30.01
N LEU A 4 34.83 -12.72 28.94
CA LEU A 4 34.76 -12.24 27.55
C LEU A 4 33.63 -11.20 27.44
N LEU A 5 34.03 -9.95 27.23
CA LEU A 5 33.13 -8.83 26.95
C LEU A 5 33.04 -8.66 25.43
N SER A 6 31.79 -8.49 24.96
CA SER A 6 31.44 -7.77 23.74
C SER A 6 31.47 -8.53 22.41
N ILE A 7 30.65 -9.59 22.28
CA ILE A 7 30.08 -9.97 20.97
C ILE A 7 28.73 -9.25 20.87
N ALA A 8 28.76 -7.98 20.45
CA ALA A 8 27.55 -7.21 20.18
C ALA A 8 27.87 -6.03 19.25
N ILE A 9 28.29 -6.33 18.02
CA ILE A 9 28.41 -5.45 16.83
C ILE A 9 28.86 -6.49 15.79
N VAL A 10 28.01 -7.12 14.98
CA VAL A 10 27.33 -6.57 13.81
C VAL A 10 26.23 -7.57 13.46
N LEU A 11 25.05 -7.45 14.07
CA LEU A 11 23.82 -7.88 13.42
C LEU A 11 23.41 -6.78 12.42
N CYS A 12 24.30 -6.47 11.47
CA CYS A 12 23.86 -5.96 10.17
C CYS A 12 23.33 -7.15 9.36
N THR A 13 22.39 -7.88 9.96
CA THR A 13 21.62 -8.90 9.26
C THR A 13 20.67 -8.15 8.36
N MET A 14 21.08 -8.07 7.09
CA MET A 14 20.15 -8.18 5.96
C MET A 14 18.94 -7.25 6.02
N SER A 15 19.18 -5.93 5.95
CA SER A 15 18.28 -5.12 5.12
C SER A 15 18.60 -5.45 3.67
N CYS A 16 18.31 -6.68 3.24
CA CYS A 16 18.04 -6.95 1.84
C CYS A 16 16.85 -6.08 1.51
N SER A 17 17.10 -4.83 1.11
CA SER A 17 16.16 -4.06 0.33
C SER A 17 15.89 -4.92 -0.89
N ILE A 18 14.80 -5.68 -0.85
CA ILE A 18 14.24 -6.33 -2.03
C ILE A 18 13.81 -5.19 -2.94
N MET A 19 14.79 -4.66 -3.64
CA MET A 19 14.67 -3.69 -4.70
C MET A 19 13.98 -4.44 -5.82
N GLY A 20 12.66 -4.39 -5.83
CA GLY A 20 11.86 -5.11 -6.81
C GLY A 20 10.35 -5.01 -6.66
N TYR A 21 9.81 -4.88 -5.44
CA TYR A 21 8.36 -5.03 -5.24
C TYR A 21 7.81 -3.97 -4.29
N SER A 22 7.03 -3.02 -4.83
CA SER A 22 6.31 -2.06 -4.02
C SER A 22 4.97 -2.66 -3.61
N THR A 23 4.95 -3.42 -2.52
CA THR A 23 3.67 -3.70 -1.85
C THR A 23 3.03 -2.36 -1.47
N PRO A 24 1.72 -2.15 -1.73
CA PRO A 24 1.08 -0.90 -1.40
C PRO A 24 1.19 -0.64 0.10
N LYS A 25 1.66 0.55 0.48
CA LYS A 25 1.78 0.96 1.88
C LYS A 25 0.49 1.66 2.28
N TYR A 26 -0.32 1.01 3.11
CA TYR A 26 -1.62 1.56 3.53
C TYR A 26 -2.00 1.16 4.95
N THR A 27 -2.85 1.98 5.57
CA THR A 27 -3.50 1.74 6.87
C THR A 27 -4.93 2.24 6.81
N ILE A 28 -5.90 1.43 7.25
CA ILE A 28 -7.30 1.88 7.36
C ILE A 28 -7.37 3.14 8.24
N GLY A 29 -8.11 4.15 7.79
CA GLY A 29 -8.23 5.47 8.41
C GLY A 29 -7.15 6.49 8.01
N MET A 30 -6.17 6.12 7.17
CA MET A 30 -5.23 7.09 6.62
C MET A 30 -5.92 8.04 5.63
N THR A 31 -5.35 9.22 5.44
CA THR A 31 -5.82 10.21 4.47
C THR A 31 -5.39 9.87 3.03
N GLU A 32 -6.12 10.39 2.04
CA GLU A 32 -5.71 10.30 0.62
C GLU A 32 -4.30 10.89 0.41
N GLN A 33 -3.97 11.99 1.09
CA GLN A 33 -2.67 12.64 0.96
C GLN A 33 -1.53 11.76 1.49
N GLU A 34 -1.71 11.12 2.64
CA GLU A 34 -0.74 10.17 3.20
C GLU A 34 -0.57 8.97 2.26
N PHE A 35 -1.67 8.44 1.74
CA PHE A 35 -1.65 7.32 0.79
C PHE A 35 -0.86 7.65 -0.48
N VAL A 36 -1.12 8.82 -1.10
CA VAL A 36 -0.42 9.26 -2.32
C VAL A 36 1.07 9.51 -2.08
N LYS A 37 1.46 9.99 -0.89
CA LYS A 37 2.88 10.16 -0.54
C LYS A 37 3.62 8.84 -0.40
N LEU A 38 2.95 7.80 0.09
CA LEU A 38 3.56 6.51 0.43
C LEU A 38 3.60 5.53 -0.75
N ASN A 39 2.74 5.71 -1.75
CA ASN A 39 2.60 4.80 -2.88
C ASN A 39 3.09 5.46 -4.17
N LYS A 40 3.85 4.72 -4.98
CA LYS A 40 4.31 5.22 -6.28
C LYS A 40 3.17 5.20 -7.28
N SER A 41 2.85 6.35 -7.86
CA SER A 41 1.93 6.52 -9.00
C SER A 41 0.52 5.92 -8.81
N PRO A 42 -0.19 6.15 -7.67
CA PRO A 42 -1.56 5.69 -7.54
C PRO A 42 -2.47 6.48 -8.48
N GLN A 43 -3.36 5.78 -9.18
CA GLN A 43 -4.32 6.38 -10.10
C GLN A 43 -5.68 6.49 -9.43
N LYS A 44 -6.22 7.71 -9.33
CA LYS A 44 -7.60 7.91 -8.89
C LYS A 44 -8.54 7.48 -10.02
N VAL A 45 -9.25 6.37 -9.84
CA VAL A 45 -10.12 5.75 -10.86
C VAL A 45 -11.60 6.05 -10.63
N LEU A 46 -11.97 6.45 -9.41
CA LEU A 46 -13.30 6.91 -9.06
C LEU A 46 -13.21 8.08 -8.08
N ALA A 47 -14.06 9.07 -8.28
CA ALA A 47 -14.34 10.14 -7.33
C ALA A 47 -15.77 10.61 -7.58
N ASP A 48 -16.60 10.61 -6.55
CA ASP A 48 -17.98 11.08 -6.65
C ASP A 48 -18.28 12.23 -5.69
N ASN A 49 -19.50 12.76 -5.78
CA ASN A 49 -19.95 13.89 -4.97
C ASN A 49 -20.33 13.50 -3.53
N THR A 50 -20.37 12.21 -3.20
CA THR A 50 -20.68 11.71 -1.84
C THR A 50 -19.46 11.73 -0.93
N GLY A 51 -18.27 11.96 -1.51
CA GLY A 51 -16.99 11.90 -0.81
C GLY A 51 -16.31 10.54 -0.96
N LEU A 52 -16.83 9.67 -1.82
CA LEU A 52 -16.23 8.40 -2.15
C LEU A 52 -15.14 8.59 -3.20
N SER A 53 -13.97 8.01 -2.97
CA SER A 53 -12.91 7.93 -3.97
C SER A 53 -12.25 6.56 -3.97
N ILE A 54 -11.79 6.11 -5.14
CA ILE A 54 -11.05 4.85 -5.27
C ILE A 54 -9.75 5.13 -6.00
N TYR A 55 -8.64 4.72 -5.38
CA TYR A 55 -7.33 4.68 -6.00
C TYR A 55 -6.98 3.27 -6.44
N ARG A 56 -6.27 3.17 -7.56
CA ARG A 56 -5.76 1.93 -8.13
C ARG A 56 -4.24 1.98 -8.21
N THR A 57 -3.58 0.88 -7.83
CA THR A 57 -2.15 0.65 -8.09
C THR A 57 -1.97 -0.66 -8.85
N SER A 58 -0.99 -0.72 -9.75
CA SER A 58 -0.61 -1.97 -10.42
C SER A 58 0.36 -2.77 -9.56
N ASN A 59 0.05 -4.04 -9.31
CA ASN A 59 1.00 -4.96 -8.70
C ASN A 59 1.82 -5.60 -9.84
N GLY A 60 3.00 -5.05 -10.12
CA GLY A 60 3.79 -5.30 -11.34
C GLY A 60 4.23 -6.75 -11.61
N LEU A 61 3.89 -7.72 -10.75
CA LEU A 61 4.19 -9.14 -10.92
C LEU A 61 3.01 -10.01 -11.36
N GLN A 62 1.77 -9.69 -10.96
CA GLN A 62 0.65 -10.65 -11.03
C GLN A 62 -0.48 -10.24 -11.98
N SER A 63 -0.32 -9.15 -12.74
CA SER A 63 -1.44 -8.52 -13.46
C SER A 63 -2.65 -8.22 -12.56
N MET A 64 -2.42 -8.14 -11.25
CA MET A 64 -3.44 -7.84 -10.26
C MET A 64 -3.42 -6.35 -9.95
N TYR A 65 -4.61 -5.80 -9.82
CA TYR A 65 -4.84 -4.42 -9.43
C TYR A 65 -5.20 -4.39 -7.96
N ALA A 66 -4.65 -3.41 -7.25
CA ALA A 66 -5.00 -3.12 -5.87
C ALA A 66 -5.86 -1.85 -5.85
N PHE A 67 -7.01 -1.94 -5.18
CA PHE A 67 -8.00 -0.88 -5.07
C PHE A 67 -8.12 -0.41 -3.62
N PHE A 68 -8.12 0.90 -3.44
CA PHE A 68 -8.13 1.55 -2.14
C PHE A 68 -9.30 2.52 -2.12
N ALA A 69 -10.34 2.15 -1.37
CA ALA A 69 -11.56 2.94 -1.27
C ALA A 69 -11.53 3.87 -0.06
N PHE A 70 -11.81 5.14 -0.30
CA PHE A 70 -11.87 6.20 0.68
C PHE A 70 -13.30 6.69 0.80
N ASP A 71 -13.75 6.90 2.03
CA ASP A 71 -14.98 7.64 2.33
C ASP A 71 -14.60 8.90 3.12
N ARG A 72 -15.09 10.05 2.65
CA ARG A 72 -14.80 11.38 3.24
C ARG A 72 -13.31 11.62 3.49
N GLY A 73 -12.47 11.18 2.54
CA GLY A 73 -11.02 11.34 2.58
C GLY A 73 -10.26 10.39 3.50
N LYS A 74 -10.92 9.35 4.03
CA LYS A 74 -10.33 8.32 4.91
C LYS A 74 -10.40 6.94 4.27
N LEU A 75 -9.29 6.21 4.26
CA LEU A 75 -9.24 4.86 3.71
C LEU A 75 -10.15 3.94 4.53
N ILE A 76 -11.18 3.37 3.91
CA ILE A 76 -12.12 2.47 4.59
C ILE A 76 -11.97 1.01 4.16
N ARG A 77 -11.37 0.75 2.99
CA ARG A 77 -11.29 -0.60 2.44
C ARG A 77 -10.16 -0.76 1.42
N PHE A 78 -9.61 -1.97 1.38
CA PHE A 78 -8.66 -2.46 0.40
C PHE A 78 -9.23 -3.73 -0.26
N GLU A 79 -9.13 -3.81 -1.58
CA GLU A 79 -9.49 -5.00 -2.36
C GLU A 79 -8.48 -5.23 -3.48
N GLU A 80 -8.31 -6.49 -3.88
CA GLU A 80 -7.54 -6.86 -5.06
C GLU A 80 -8.49 -7.32 -6.17
N GLY A 81 -8.14 -7.02 -7.42
CA GLY A 81 -8.86 -7.49 -8.59
C GLY A 81 -7.92 -7.95 -9.69
N SER A 82 -8.46 -8.67 -10.66
CA SER A 82 -7.72 -9.17 -11.82
C SER A 82 -7.77 -8.19 -12.99
N ASN A 83 -8.78 -7.33 -13.04
CA ASN A 83 -8.98 -6.37 -14.14
C ASN A 83 -8.85 -4.93 -13.65
N ALA A 84 -8.49 -4.06 -14.58
CA ALA A 84 -8.26 -2.64 -14.31
C ALA A 84 -9.54 -1.92 -13.83
N ASP A 85 -10.69 -2.44 -14.22
CA ASP A 85 -12.03 -1.88 -13.99
C ASP A 85 -12.84 -2.60 -12.91
N ASP A 86 -12.25 -3.54 -12.18
CA ASP A 86 -12.91 -4.24 -11.07
C ASP A 86 -13.36 -3.29 -9.95
N TYR A 87 -12.82 -2.06 -9.89
CA TYR A 87 -13.30 -0.99 -8.99
C TYR A 87 -14.80 -0.71 -9.12
N LYS A 88 -15.42 -0.99 -10.28
CA LYS A 88 -16.86 -0.79 -10.53
C LYS A 88 -17.73 -1.75 -9.72
N PHE A 89 -17.17 -2.85 -9.25
CA PHE A 89 -17.91 -3.88 -8.51
C PHE A 89 -17.71 -3.79 -6.99
N ILE A 90 -16.85 -2.89 -6.53
CA ILE A 90 -16.62 -2.65 -5.11
C ILE A 90 -17.88 -2.00 -4.51
N ARG A 91 -18.53 -2.70 -3.58
CA ARG A 91 -19.74 -2.23 -2.89
C ARG A 91 -19.36 -1.60 -1.57
N LEU A 92 -19.50 -0.29 -1.43
CA LEU A 92 -19.05 0.51 -0.29
C LEU A 92 -20.21 0.93 0.62
#